data_AF-A0XYE4-F1
#
_entry.id   AF-A0XYE4-F1
#
_cell.length_a   1.000
_cell.length_b   1.000
_cell.length_c   1.000
_cell.angle_alpha   90.00
_cell.angle_beta   90.00
_cell.angle_gamma   90.00
#
_symmetry.space_group_name_H-M   'P 1'
#
loop_
_entity.id
_entity.type
_entity.pdbx_description
1 polymer ?
#
loop_
_entity_poly.entity_id
_entity_poly.type
_entity_poly.pdbx_seq_one_letter_code
_entity_poly.pdbx_strand_id
1 'polypeptide(L)'
;MYPRKVRKRSDSNLNTAFINQVIAALKSDPSKLAVIQENLEQYRSQRHLKRGFLLAIERFDWVFEASDDVNFICEQILADDYIGNRLRRYPLLFKGVISEQ
;
A
#
# COMPACT_ATOMS: atom_id res chain seq x y z
N MET A 1 32.52 8.38 7.32
CA MET A 1 31.22 8.24 6.61
C MET A 1 30.17 9.02 7.39
N TYR A 2 29.64 10.11 6.84
CA TYR A 2 28.56 10.86 7.51
C TYR A 2 27.22 10.13 7.32
N PRO A 3 26.37 10.02 8.36
CA PRO A 3 25.05 9.43 8.20
C PRO A 3 24.25 10.29 7.23
N ARG A 4 23.80 9.67 6.14
CA ARG A 4 22.97 10.31 5.12
C ARG A 4 21.65 10.71 5.79
N LYS A 5 21.43 12.01 6.04
CA LYS A 5 20.18 12.56 6.59
C LYS A 5 19.00 12.01 5.79
N VAL A 6 18.24 11.09 6.38
CA VAL A 6 16.97 10.61 5.82
C VAL A 6 16.01 11.78 5.92
N ARG A 7 15.80 12.51 4.82
CA ARG A 7 14.73 13.51 4.75
C ARG A 7 13.41 12.77 4.95
N LYS A 8 12.72 13.01 6.08
CA LYS A 8 11.29 12.73 6.20
C LYS A 8 10.60 13.55 5.12
N ARG A 9 10.29 12.93 3.97
CA ARG A 9 9.35 13.53 3.03
C ARG A 9 8.01 13.48 3.73
N SER A 10 7.49 14.64 4.10
CA SER A 10 6.10 14.77 4.52
C SER A 10 5.23 14.12 3.44
N ASP A 11 4.39 13.19 3.86
CA ASP A 11 3.35 12.65 2.97
C ASP A 11 2.50 13.84 2.50
N SER A 12 2.34 14.02 1.19
CA SER A 12 1.52 15.12 0.68
C SER A 12 0.09 14.94 1.19
N ASN A 13 -0.57 16.00 1.67
CA ASN A 13 -1.95 15.94 2.20
C ASN A 13 -2.93 15.19 1.28
N LEU A 14 -2.74 15.28 -0.04
CA LEU A 14 -3.55 14.55 -1.05
C LEU A 14 -3.39 13.03 -0.95
N ASN A 15 -2.17 12.54 -0.67
CA ASN A 15 -1.91 11.12 -0.50
C ASN A 15 -2.57 10.59 0.78
N THR A 16 -2.45 11.34 1.87
CA THR A 16 -3.13 11.00 3.13
C THR A 16 -4.65 10.92 2.96
N ALA A 17 -5.26 11.88 2.25
CA ALA A 17 -6.70 11.87 1.96
C ALA A 17 -7.13 10.69 1.08
N PHE A 18 -6.32 10.32 0.07
CA PHE A 18 -6.55 9.15 -0.77
C PHE A 18 -6.46 7.85 0.05
N ILE A 19 -5.41 7.70 0.87
CA ILE A 19 -5.24 6.51 1.72
C ILE A 19 -6.41 6.36 2.68
N ASN A 20 -6.89 7.44 3.31
CA ASN A 20 -8.05 7.37 4.19
C ASN A 20 -9.32 6.90 3.47
N GLN A 21 -9.53 7.32 2.22
CA GLN A 21 -10.65 6.82 1.40
C GLN A 21 -10.49 5.33 1.07
N VAL A 22 -9.28 4.89 0.74
CA VAL A 22 -8.97 3.46 0.53
C VAL A 22 -9.30 2.66 1.79
N ILE A 23 -8.86 3.11 2.97
CA ILE A 23 -9.16 2.43 4.24
C ILE A 23 -10.67 2.36 4.49
N ALA A 24 -11.40 3.46 4.25
CA ALA A 24 -12.85 3.47 4.41
C ALA A 24 -13.54 2.49 3.45
N ALA A 25 -13.08 2.41 2.20
CA ALA A 25 -13.62 1.49 1.20
C ALA A 25 -13.34 0.02 1.55
N LEU A 26 -12.14 -0.30 2.03
CA LEU A 26 -11.77 -1.65 2.47
C LEU A 26 -12.58 -2.10 3.69
N LYS A 27 -12.74 -1.22 4.68
CA LYS A 27 -13.55 -1.52 5.88
C LYS A 27 -15.04 -1.70 5.57
N SER A 28 -15.55 -0.98 4.57
CA SER A 28 -16.93 -1.08 4.12
C SER A 28 -17.18 -2.36 3.30
N ASP A 29 -16.20 -2.75 2.47
CA ASP A 29 -16.27 -3.97 1.67
C ASP A 29 -14.91 -4.69 1.64
N PRO A 30 -14.71 -5.73 2.47
CA PRO A 30 -13.44 -6.45 2.56
C PRO A 30 -13.08 -7.19 1.27
N SER A 31 -14.07 -7.46 0.40
CA SER A 31 -13.87 -8.08 -0.92
C SER A 31 -12.90 -7.27 -1.79
N LYS A 32 -12.77 -5.95 -1.56
CA LYS A 32 -11.83 -5.08 -2.26
C LYS A 32 -10.36 -5.38 -1.95
N LEU A 33 -10.05 -6.20 -0.95
CA LEU A 33 -8.70 -6.75 -0.78
C LEU A 33 -8.24 -7.56 -2.00
N ALA A 34 -9.17 -8.25 -2.67
CA ALA A 34 -8.88 -8.98 -3.91
C ALA A 34 -8.41 -8.05 -5.03
N VAL A 35 -8.92 -6.80 -5.09
CA VAL A 35 -8.47 -5.79 -6.05
C VAL A 35 -7.01 -5.41 -5.79
N ILE A 36 -6.61 -5.31 -4.52
CA ILE A 36 -5.22 -5.06 -4.16
C ILE A 36 -4.36 -6.25 -4.60
N GLN A 37 -4.77 -7.48 -4.30
CA GLN A 37 -4.03 -8.68 -4.72
C GLN A 37 -3.86 -8.75 -6.24
N GLU A 38 -4.93 -8.51 -7.00
CA GLU A 38 -4.86 -8.46 -8.47
C GLU A 38 -3.87 -7.40 -8.94
N ASN A 39 -3.89 -6.19 -8.36
CA ASN A 39 -2.91 -5.16 -8.68
C ASN A 39 -1.47 -5.64 -8.43
N LEU A 40 -1.20 -6.30 -7.28
CA LEU A 40 0.14 -6.81 -6.96
C LEU A 40 0.64 -7.79 -8.03
N GLU A 41 -0.20 -8.73 -8.45
CA GLU A 41 0.13 -9.71 -9.50
C GLU A 41 0.33 -9.06 -10.87
N GLN A 42 -0.56 -8.13 -11.25
CA GLN A 42 -0.49 -7.37 -12.49
C GLN A 42 0.82 -6.56 -12.56
N TYR A 43 1.18 -5.86 -11.49
CA TYR A 43 2.41 -5.07 -11.45
C TYR A 43 3.66 -5.96 -11.40
N ARG A 44 3.61 -7.12 -10.73
CA ARG A 44 4.72 -8.09 -10.67
C ARG A 44 5.04 -8.66 -12.04
N SER A 45 4.04 -8.87 -12.89
CA SER A 45 4.23 -9.37 -14.27
C SER A 45 4.86 -8.34 -15.23
N GLN A 46 5.02 -7.07 -14.83
CA GLN A 46 5.59 -6.06 -15.70
C GLN A 46 7.12 -6.18 -15.82
N ARG A 47 7.61 -6.34 -17.05
CA ARG A 47 9.04 -6.48 -17.39
C ARG A 47 9.96 -5.37 -16.84
N HIS A 48 9.45 -4.14 -16.71
CA HIS A 48 10.26 -2.97 -16.34
C HIS A 48 9.80 -2.29 -15.05
N LEU A 49 9.32 -3.07 -14.07
CA LEU A 49 8.90 -2.52 -12.78
C LEU A 49 10.11 -2.01 -11.99
N LYS A 50 10.01 -0.78 -11.47
CA LYS A 50 11.09 -0.19 -10.66
C LYS A 50 11.29 -1.02 -9.39
N ARG A 51 12.55 -1.28 -9.02
CA ARG A 51 12.93 -2.00 -7.78
C ARG A 51 12.23 -1.47 -6.52
N GLY A 52 12.00 -0.16 -6.46
CA GLY A 52 11.29 0.44 -5.34
C GLY A 52 9.83 -0.03 -5.21
N PHE A 53 9.15 -0.20 -6.34
CA PHE A 53 7.78 -0.69 -6.39
C PHE A 53 7.72 -2.20 -6.09
N LEU A 54 8.65 -2.98 -6.65
CA LEU A 54 8.79 -4.42 -6.32
C LEU A 54 8.92 -4.63 -4.80
N LEU A 55 9.79 -3.85 -4.14
CA LEU A 55 9.93 -3.90 -2.68
C LEU A 55 8.63 -3.56 -1.94
N ALA A 56 7.76 -2.72 -2.50
CA ALA A 56 6.48 -2.42 -1.87
C ALA A 56 5.48 -3.57 -2.03
N ILE A 57 5.50 -4.26 -3.18
CA ILE A 57 4.76 -5.50 -3.41
C ILE A 57 5.19 -6.55 -2.38
N GLU A 58 6.50 -6.81 -2.26
CA GLU A 58 7.04 -7.79 -1.32
C GLU A 58 6.65 -7.50 0.15
N ARG A 59 6.47 -6.23 0.54
CA ARG A 59 5.98 -5.90 1.89
C ARG A 59 4.48 -6.17 2.04
N PHE A 60 3.72 -6.01 0.98
CA PHE A 60 2.31 -6.38 0.99
C PHE A 60 2.14 -7.89 1.10
N ASP A 61 2.96 -8.68 0.40
CA ASP A 61 2.94 -10.14 0.54
C ASP A 61 3.09 -10.55 2.01
N TRP A 62 4.07 -9.99 2.73
CA TRP A 62 4.26 -10.30 4.16
C TRP A 62 3.06 -9.91 5.04
N VAL A 63 2.36 -8.83 4.70
CA VAL A 63 1.16 -8.40 5.43
C VAL A 63 0.03 -9.40 5.21
N PHE A 64 -0.21 -9.83 3.97
CA PHE A 64 -1.21 -10.84 3.63
C PHE A 64 -0.86 -12.24 4.18
N GLU A 65 0.44 -12.61 4.20
CA GLU A 65 0.90 -13.84 4.82
C GLU A 65 0.69 -13.86 6.34
N ALA A 66 0.77 -12.70 7.00
CA ALA A 66 0.55 -12.58 8.43
C ALA A 66 -0.94 -12.62 8.81
N SER A 67 -1.81 -12.03 8.00
CA SER A 67 -3.26 -12.08 8.22
C SER A 67 -4.04 -11.68 6.96
N ASP A 68 -5.19 -12.33 6.77
CA ASP A 68 -6.21 -11.93 5.80
C ASP A 68 -7.26 -10.97 6.40
N ASP A 69 -7.14 -10.63 7.68
CA ASP A 69 -8.09 -9.72 8.35
C ASP A 69 -7.98 -8.29 7.79
N VAL A 70 -9.11 -7.77 7.31
CA VAL A 70 -9.17 -6.42 6.73
C VAL A 70 -8.77 -5.32 7.70
N ASN A 71 -9.06 -5.48 9.00
CA ASN A 71 -8.68 -4.49 10.00
C ASN A 71 -7.18 -4.49 10.21
N PHE A 72 -6.57 -5.67 10.36
CA PHE A 72 -5.12 -5.82 10.43
C PHE A 72 -4.42 -5.18 9.23
N ILE A 73 -4.88 -5.47 8.01
CA ILE A 73 -4.30 -4.91 6.79
C ILE A 73 -4.43 -3.39 6.77
N CYS A 74 -5.60 -2.85 7.16
CA CYS A 74 -5.82 -1.41 7.27
C CYS A 74 -4.87 -0.76 8.31
N GLU A 75 -4.66 -1.41 9.46
CA GLU A 75 -3.71 -0.95 10.48
C GLU A 75 -2.27 -0.93 9.95
N GLN A 76 -1.84 -1.98 9.24
CA GLN A 76 -0.51 -2.03 8.63
C GLN A 76 -0.30 -0.93 7.58
N ILE A 77 -1.33 -0.57 6.80
CA ILE A 77 -1.25 0.52 5.83
C ILE A 77 -1.08 1.88 6.54
N LEU A 78 -1.76 2.08 7.67
CA LEU A 78 -1.74 3.35 8.42
C LEU A 78 -0.56 3.48 9.39
N ALA A 79 0.11 2.36 9.72
CA ALA A 79 1.19 2.32 10.68
C ALA A 79 2.33 3.30 10.34
N ASP A 80 2.86 3.97 11.37
CA ASP A 80 3.99 4.92 11.23
C ASP A 80 5.35 4.21 11.19
N ASP A 81 5.39 2.95 10.79
CA ASP A 81 6.60 2.15 10.70
C ASP A 81 7.15 2.13 9.25
N TYR A 82 8.16 1.29 9.01
CA TYR A 82 8.75 1.14 7.68
C TYR A 82 7.75 0.61 6.65
N ILE A 83 6.91 -0.36 7.02
CA ILE A 83 5.91 -1.00 6.15
C ILE A 83 4.85 0.02 5.78
N GLY A 84 4.13 0.61 6.73
CA GLY A 84 3.06 1.56 6.42
C GLY A 84 3.56 2.78 5.63
N ASN A 85 4.75 3.31 5.96
CA ASN A 85 5.37 4.38 5.16
C ASN A 85 5.78 3.94 3.75
N ARG A 86 6.11 2.66 3.57
CA ARG A 86 6.42 2.11 2.24
C ARG A 86 5.16 1.97 1.41
N LEU A 87 4.10 1.39 1.95
CA LEU A 87 2.85 1.12 1.24
C LEU A 87 2.19 2.43 0.78
N ARG A 88 2.07 3.42 1.68
CA ARG A 88 1.49 4.73 1.38
C ARG A 88 2.24 5.51 0.30
N ARG A 89 3.53 5.22 0.06
CA ARG A 89 4.31 5.87 -1.00
C ARG A 89 3.91 5.44 -2.42
N TYR A 90 3.18 4.33 -2.55
CA TYR A 90 2.81 3.74 -3.84
C TYR A 90 1.29 3.65 -3.98
N PRO A 91 0.58 4.78 -4.22
CA PRO A 91 -0.87 4.80 -4.31
C PRO A 91 -1.44 3.90 -5.42
N LEU A 92 -0.64 3.58 -6.45
CA LEU A 92 -1.02 2.66 -7.52
C LEU A 92 -1.34 1.24 -7.02
N LEU A 93 -0.82 0.82 -5.85
CA LEU A 93 -1.18 -0.46 -5.25
C LEU A 93 -2.68 -0.56 -4.93
N PHE A 94 -3.33 0.59 -4.72
CA PHE A 94 -4.74 0.70 -4.35
C PHE A 94 -5.64 1.13 -5.53
N LYS A 95 -5.12 1.04 -6.76
CA LYS A 95 -5.88 1.40 -7.97
C LYS A 95 -7.16 0.55 -8.02
N GLY A 96 -8.31 1.19 -8.26
CA GLY A 96 -9.60 0.50 -8.37
C GLY A 96 -10.32 0.25 -7.04
N VAL A 97 -9.67 0.42 -5.88
CA VAL A 97 -10.32 0.19 -4.57
C VAL A 97 -11.42 1.21 -4.27
N ILE A 98 -11.19 2.48 -4.63
CA ILE A 98 -12.16 3.58 -4.46
C ILE A 98 -13.02 3.83 -5.71
N SER A 99 -12.78 3.09 -6.80
CA SER A 99 -13.53 3.29 -8.03
C SER A 99 -14.84 2.52 -7.91
N GLU A 100 -15.95 3.24 -7.77
CA GLU A 100 -17.29 2.65 -7.86
C GLU A 100 -17.45 1.99 -9.24
N GLN A 101 -17.76 0.70 -9.24
CA GLN A 101 -18.49 0.04 -10.31
C GLN A 101 -19.81 -0.44 -9.72
#